data_AF-A0A4Z0L666-F1
#
_entry.id   AF-A0A4Z0L666-F1
#
_cell.length_a   1.000
_cell.length_b   1.000
_cell.length_c   1.000
_cell.angle_alpha   90.00
_cell.angle_beta   90.00
_cell.angle_gamma   90.00
#
_symmetry.space_group_name_H-M   'P 1'
#
loop_
_entity.id
_entity.type
_entity.pdbx_description
1 polymer ?
#
loop_
_entity_poly.entity_id
_entity_poly.type
_entity_poly.pdbx_seq_one_letter_code
_entity_poly.pdbx_strand_id
1 'polypeptide(L)'
;NEKWFPLTENDDVPEGLLDARLRAFYDPENELTGSQLIDLQSGNEERGVCGLPFTRQSDNQTVYIPMNIIGNLYVSNGMSAGNTRNEARVQGLSEVFERYVKNRIIAESISLPEIPAEVMARYPAVMESIATREAEGIPR
;
A
#
# COMPACT_ATOMS: atom_id res chain seq x y z
N ASN A 1 -2.06 -10.35 -17.41
CA ASN A 1 -2.30 -11.44 -16.45
C ASN A 1 -3.41 -11.14 -15.46
N GLU A 2 -4.24 -10.11 -15.71
CA GLU A 2 -5.50 -9.95 -14.99
C GLU A 2 -6.41 -11.17 -15.20
N LYS A 3 -7.29 -11.42 -14.24
CA LYS A 3 -8.33 -12.45 -14.33
C LYS A 3 -9.68 -11.82 -14.00
N TRP A 4 -10.67 -12.16 -14.82
CA TRP A 4 -12.04 -11.68 -14.66
C TRP A 4 -12.86 -12.73 -13.93
N PHE A 5 -13.64 -12.28 -12.95
CA PHE A 5 -14.50 -13.12 -12.13
C PHE A 5 -15.93 -12.64 -12.30
N PRO A 6 -16.78 -13.38 -13.05
CA PRO A 6 -18.19 -13.03 -13.21
C PRO A 6 -18.88 -12.88 -11.86
N LEU A 7 -19.88 -11.99 -11.79
CA LEU A 7 -20.72 -11.86 -10.60
C LEU A 7 -21.50 -13.16 -10.35
N THR A 8 -21.76 -13.44 -9.08
CA THR A 8 -22.59 -14.58 -8.68
C THR A 8 -24.06 -14.17 -8.66
N GLU A 9 -24.98 -15.14 -8.72
CA GLU A 9 -26.43 -14.85 -8.70
C GLU A 9 -26.89 -14.13 -7.42
N ASN A 10 -26.19 -14.37 -6.30
CA ASN A 10 -26.49 -13.74 -5.01
C ASN A 10 -25.68 -12.45 -4.77
N ASP A 11 -24.89 -12.02 -5.75
CA ASP A 11 -23.96 -10.89 -5.64
C ASP A 11 -22.88 -11.06 -4.54
N ASP A 12 -22.58 -12.29 -4.15
CA ASP A 12 -21.43 -12.60 -3.29
C ASP A 12 -20.10 -12.35 -4.02
N VAL A 13 -19.07 -11.96 -3.27
CA VAL A 13 -17.70 -11.81 -3.79
C VAL A 13 -17.19 -13.16 -4.33
N PRO A 14 -16.92 -13.29 -5.65
CA PRO A 14 -16.62 -14.58 -6.29
C PRO A 14 -15.50 -15.38 -5.62
N GLU A 15 -15.67 -16.71 -5.58
CA GLU A 15 -14.61 -17.61 -5.12
C GLU A 15 -13.36 -17.50 -6.01
N GLY A 16 -12.18 -17.50 -5.37
CA GLY A 16 -10.89 -17.30 -6.05
C GLY A 16 -10.40 -15.85 -6.11
N LEU A 17 -11.23 -14.88 -5.70
CA LEU A 17 -10.78 -13.55 -5.27
C LEU A 17 -10.46 -13.56 -3.78
N LEU A 18 -9.37 -12.85 -3.44
CA LEU A 18 -8.84 -12.71 -2.09
C LEU A 18 -8.46 -14.06 -1.44
N ASP A 19 -7.87 -14.00 -0.26
CA ASP A 19 -7.73 -15.15 0.63
C ASP A 19 -8.55 -14.92 1.92
N ALA A 20 -8.64 -15.93 2.79
CA ALA A 20 -9.44 -15.85 4.02
C ALA A 20 -9.02 -14.68 4.93
N ARG A 21 -7.73 -14.34 4.97
CA ARG A 21 -7.23 -13.23 5.78
C ARG A 21 -7.66 -11.89 5.19
N LEU A 22 -7.54 -11.73 3.87
CA LEU A 22 -7.95 -10.50 3.18
C LEU A 22 -9.46 -10.30 3.26
N ARG A 23 -10.27 -11.37 3.14
CA ARG A 23 -11.73 -11.29 3.33
C ARG A 23 -12.08 -10.78 4.72
N ALA A 24 -11.52 -11.38 5.77
CA ALA A 24 -11.75 -10.92 7.14
C ALA A 24 -11.28 -9.48 7.41
N PHE A 25 -10.29 -8.99 6.66
CA PHE A 25 -9.77 -7.62 6.83
C PHE A 25 -10.63 -6.57 6.12
N TYR A 26 -11.06 -6.83 4.87
CA TYR A 26 -11.86 -5.87 4.11
C TYR A 26 -13.36 -5.97 4.39
N ASP A 27 -13.83 -7.14 4.81
CA ASP A 27 -15.23 -7.46 4.99
C ASP A 27 -15.47 -8.19 6.33
N PRO A 28 -15.26 -7.50 7.47
CA PRO A 28 -15.41 -8.11 8.79
C PRO A 28 -16.87 -8.50 9.12
N GLU A 29 -17.85 -7.79 8.56
CA GLU A 29 -19.28 -8.01 8.79
C GLU A 29 -19.94 -8.90 7.73
N ASN A 30 -19.22 -9.31 6.68
CA ASN A 30 -19.72 -10.09 5.54
C ASN A 30 -20.85 -9.37 4.77
N GLU A 31 -20.66 -8.08 4.52
CA GLU A 31 -21.61 -7.20 3.80
C GLU A 31 -21.09 -6.78 2.41
N LEU A 32 -19.86 -7.14 2.05
CA LEU A 32 -19.26 -6.78 0.76
C LEU A 32 -19.89 -7.60 -0.38
N THR A 33 -20.32 -6.92 -1.43
CA THR A 33 -20.89 -7.57 -2.62
C THR A 33 -19.94 -7.51 -3.81
N GLY A 34 -20.13 -8.42 -4.77
CA GLY A 34 -19.34 -8.48 -6.00
C GLY A 34 -19.49 -7.23 -6.86
N SER A 35 -20.71 -6.71 -7.01
CA SER A 35 -21.04 -5.51 -7.78
C SER A 35 -20.33 -4.24 -7.28
N GLN A 36 -20.01 -4.16 -5.97
CA GLN A 36 -19.24 -3.06 -5.39
C GLN A 36 -17.76 -3.06 -5.83
N LEU A 37 -17.27 -4.19 -6.35
CA LEU A 37 -15.86 -4.42 -6.67
C LEU A 37 -15.54 -4.25 -8.16
N ILE A 38 -16.50 -3.81 -8.97
CA ILE A 38 -16.25 -3.48 -10.38
C ILE A 38 -15.23 -2.35 -10.47
N ASP A 39 -14.22 -2.51 -11.33
CA ASP A 39 -13.16 -1.53 -11.47
C ASP A 39 -13.64 -0.29 -12.25
N LEU A 40 -13.15 0.89 -11.86
CA LEU A 40 -13.55 2.17 -12.45
C LEU A 40 -13.13 2.27 -13.93
N GLN A 41 -12.01 1.65 -14.30
CA GLN A 41 -11.42 1.78 -15.63
C GLN A 41 -12.24 1.03 -16.69
N SER A 42 -12.80 -0.13 -16.35
CA SER A 42 -13.67 -0.88 -17.24
C SER A 42 -15.14 -0.46 -17.12
N GLY A 43 -15.62 -0.23 -15.89
CA GLY A 43 -17.04 -0.05 -15.60
C GLY A 43 -17.91 -1.22 -16.10
N ASN A 44 -17.33 -2.40 -16.33
CA ASN A 44 -17.97 -3.48 -17.08
C ASN A 44 -18.47 -4.59 -16.15
N GLU A 45 -19.68 -4.41 -15.65
CA GLU A 45 -20.35 -5.36 -14.76
C GLU A 45 -20.60 -6.72 -15.42
N GLU A 46 -20.94 -6.75 -16.72
CA GLU A 46 -21.16 -8.00 -17.48
C GLU A 46 -19.90 -8.88 -17.53
N ARG A 47 -18.72 -8.25 -17.57
CA ARG A 47 -17.43 -8.95 -17.54
C ARG A 47 -17.04 -9.39 -16.12
N GLY A 48 -17.62 -8.75 -15.10
CA GLY A 48 -17.41 -9.04 -13.68
C GLY A 48 -16.23 -8.31 -13.06
N VAL A 49 -15.76 -8.82 -11.93
CA VAL A 49 -14.70 -8.21 -11.12
C VAL A 49 -13.32 -8.50 -11.72
N CYS A 50 -12.55 -7.45 -12.02
CA CYS A 50 -11.16 -7.57 -12.48
C CYS A 50 -10.20 -7.78 -11.29
N GLY A 51 -9.59 -8.96 -11.21
CA GLY A 51 -8.59 -9.31 -10.21
C GLY A 51 -7.16 -9.24 -10.74
N LEU A 52 -6.26 -8.59 -10.00
CA LEU A 52 -4.83 -8.53 -10.29
C LEU A 52 -4.06 -9.58 -9.49
N PRO A 53 -3.08 -10.28 -10.10
CA PRO A 53 -2.31 -11.32 -9.41
C PRO A 53 -1.21 -10.71 -8.52
N PHE A 54 -1.21 -11.08 -7.24
CA PHE A 54 -0.16 -10.79 -6.27
C PHE A 54 0.44 -12.08 -5.74
N THR A 55 1.74 -12.08 -5.44
CA THR A 55 2.41 -13.22 -4.79
C THR A 55 2.40 -13.02 -3.29
N ARG A 56 1.73 -13.94 -2.56
CA ARG A 56 1.80 -13.97 -1.10
C ARG A 56 3.16 -14.49 -0.67
N GLN A 57 3.90 -13.68 0.08
CA GLN A 57 5.32 -13.95 0.36
C GLN A 57 5.57 -15.10 1.35
N SER A 58 4.59 -15.49 2.17
CA SER A 58 4.75 -16.57 3.16
C SER A 58 4.84 -17.96 2.53
N ASP A 59 4.21 -18.16 1.37
CA ASP A 59 4.07 -19.48 0.72
C ASP A 59 4.14 -19.43 -0.81
N ASN A 60 4.40 -18.25 -1.39
CA ASN A 60 4.49 -17.99 -2.84
C ASN A 60 3.21 -18.31 -3.62
N GLN A 61 2.04 -18.38 -2.98
CA GLN A 61 0.79 -18.56 -3.70
C GLN A 61 0.37 -17.27 -4.42
N THR A 62 -0.23 -17.42 -5.61
CA THR A 62 -0.86 -16.31 -6.32
C THR A 62 -2.23 -16.05 -5.71
N VAL A 63 -2.46 -14.80 -5.29
CA VAL A 63 -3.76 -14.31 -4.78
C VAL A 63 -4.24 -13.21 -5.72
N TYR A 64 -5.51 -13.27 -6.12
CA TYR A 64 -6.11 -12.23 -6.95
C TYR A 64 -6.79 -11.19 -6.07
N ILE A 65 -6.36 -9.93 -6.18
CA ILE A 65 -6.95 -8.80 -5.45
C ILE A 65 -7.73 -7.94 -6.44
N PRO A 66 -9.01 -7.61 -6.19
CA PRO A 66 -9.79 -6.73 -7.06
C PRO A 66 -9.10 -5.39 -7.31
N MET A 67 -9.05 -4.96 -8.57
CA MET A 67 -8.48 -3.67 -8.95
C MET A 67 -9.18 -2.50 -8.24
N ASN A 68 -10.49 -2.63 -7.99
CA ASN A 68 -11.26 -1.67 -7.21
C ASN A 68 -10.67 -1.48 -5.79
N ILE A 69 -10.36 -2.57 -5.06
CA ILE A 69 -9.74 -2.51 -3.73
C ILE A 69 -8.36 -1.86 -3.81
N ILE A 70 -7.55 -2.23 -4.79
CA ILE A 70 -6.20 -1.65 -4.98
C ILE A 70 -6.28 -0.14 -5.21
N GLY A 71 -7.15 0.28 -6.14
CA GLY A 71 -7.30 1.69 -6.53
C GLY A 71 -7.85 2.57 -5.40
N ASN A 72 -8.81 2.07 -4.62
CA ASN A 72 -9.45 2.86 -3.56
C ASN A 72 -8.61 2.92 -2.27
N LEU A 73 -7.99 1.81 -1.85
CA LEU A 73 -7.39 1.72 -0.52
C LEU A 73 -5.87 1.91 -0.50
N TYR A 74 -5.17 1.52 -1.57
CA TYR A 74 -3.70 1.51 -1.59
C TYR A 74 -3.12 2.63 -2.46
N VAL A 75 -3.83 3.01 -3.53
CA VAL A 75 -3.45 4.13 -4.39
C VAL A 75 -2.00 3.97 -4.87
N SER A 76 -1.12 4.95 -4.63
CA SER A 76 0.31 4.87 -4.96
C SER A 76 1.19 4.24 -3.88
N ASN A 77 0.64 3.93 -2.70
CA ASN A 77 1.44 3.50 -1.56
C ASN A 77 2.11 2.14 -1.80
N GLY A 78 3.43 2.08 -1.61
CA GLY A 78 4.21 0.86 -1.75
C GLY A 78 4.51 0.46 -3.20
N MET A 79 4.19 1.32 -4.17
CA MET A 79 4.67 1.16 -5.55
C MET A 79 6.13 1.60 -5.65
N SER A 80 6.94 0.89 -6.42
CA SER A 80 8.34 1.26 -6.61
C SER A 80 8.91 0.70 -7.90
N ALA A 81 9.93 1.38 -8.41
CA ALA A 81 10.79 0.95 -9.50
C ALA A 81 12.25 1.08 -9.05
N GLY A 82 13.14 0.32 -9.68
CA GLY A 82 14.56 0.33 -9.34
C GLY A 82 15.38 -0.43 -10.36
N ASN A 83 16.71 -0.29 -10.27
CA ASN A 83 17.66 -0.91 -11.19
C ASN A 83 17.63 -2.44 -11.10
N THR A 84 17.31 -2.97 -9.92
CA THR A 84 17.12 -4.40 -9.70
C THR A 84 15.78 -4.69 -9.05
N ARG A 85 15.29 -5.92 -9.20
CA ARG A 85 14.05 -6.37 -8.57
C ARG A 85 14.06 -6.18 -7.06
N ASN A 86 15.19 -6.43 -6.41
CA ASN A 86 15.31 -6.30 -4.95
C ASN A 86 15.43 -4.84 -4.53
N GLU A 87 16.09 -3.99 -5.32
CA GLU A 87 16.12 -2.54 -5.07
C GLU A 87 14.71 -1.96 -5.06
N ALA A 88 13.90 -2.25 -6.08
CA ALA A 88 12.50 -1.80 -6.13
C ALA A 88 11.69 -2.33 -4.92
N ARG A 89 11.89 -3.59 -4.53
CA ARG A 89 11.21 -4.17 -3.36
C ARG A 89 11.61 -3.50 -2.05
N VAL A 90 12.90 -3.22 -1.85
CA VAL A 90 13.40 -2.55 -0.65
C VAL A 90 12.83 -1.14 -0.55
N GLN A 91 12.78 -0.41 -1.67
CA GLN A 91 12.19 0.92 -1.72
C GLN A 91 10.68 0.89 -1.43
N GLY A 92 9.92 0.03 -2.10
CA GLY A 92 8.48 -0.11 -1.87
C GLY A 92 8.14 -0.52 -0.43
N LEU A 93 8.91 -1.43 0.18
CA LEU A 93 8.74 -1.82 1.58
C LEU A 93 9.10 -0.68 2.55
N SER A 94 10.16 0.07 2.25
CA SER A 94 10.53 1.26 3.03
C SER A 94 9.44 2.32 3.00
N GLU A 95 8.79 2.55 1.86
CA GLU A 95 7.66 3.49 1.76
C GLU A 95 6.46 3.04 2.60
N VAL A 96 6.16 1.73 2.61
CA VAL A 96 5.09 1.18 3.47
C VAL A 96 5.38 1.48 4.95
N PHE A 97 6.64 1.28 5.40
CA PHE A 97 7.03 1.64 6.76
C PHE A 97 6.95 3.14 7.02
N GLU A 98 7.41 3.98 6.08
CA GLU A 98 7.35 5.43 6.19
C GLU A 98 5.92 5.90 6.46
N ARG A 99 4.96 5.51 5.61
CA ARG A 99 3.55 5.95 5.76
C ARG A 99 2.90 5.36 7.01
N TYR A 100 3.15 4.09 7.32
CA TYR A 100 2.59 3.44 8.50
C TYR A 100 3.06 4.10 9.79
N VAL A 101 4.38 4.30 9.94
CA VAL A 101 4.98 4.91 11.13
C VAL A 101 4.60 6.39 11.23
N LYS A 102 4.58 7.13 10.10
CA LYS A 102 4.10 8.52 10.06
C LYS A 102 2.68 8.65 10.59
N ASN A 103 1.76 7.82 10.11
CA ASN A 103 0.36 7.88 10.54
C ASN A 103 0.23 7.62 12.05
N ARG A 104 1.02 6.68 12.59
CA ARG A 104 1.05 6.42 14.04
C ARG A 104 1.59 7.59 14.84
N ILE A 105 2.72 8.17 14.44
CA ILE A 105 3.31 9.33 15.13
C ILE A 105 2.29 10.48 15.24
N ILE A 106 1.59 10.78 14.14
CA ILE A 106 0.60 11.86 14.10
C ILE A 106 -0.64 11.50 14.91
N ALA A 107 -1.25 10.33 14.66
CA ALA A 107 -2.51 9.92 15.29
C ALA A 107 -2.37 9.70 16.80
N GLU A 108 -1.24 9.18 17.25
CA GLU A 108 -0.96 8.89 18.67
C GLU A 108 -0.24 10.07 19.36
N SER A 109 0.01 11.19 18.67
CA SER A 109 0.71 12.38 19.20
C SER A 109 2.05 12.05 19.88
N ILE A 110 2.85 11.21 19.23
CA ILE A 110 4.08 10.68 19.81
C ILE A 110 5.17 11.75 19.81
N SER A 111 5.74 12.02 20.99
CA SER A 111 6.98 12.81 21.10
C SER A 111 8.18 11.93 20.72
N LEU A 112 8.89 12.31 19.66
CA LEU A 112 10.04 11.58 19.15
C LEU A 112 11.35 12.09 19.77
N PRO A 113 12.33 11.21 20.00
CA PRO A 113 13.67 11.64 20.39
C PRO A 113 14.37 12.32 19.21
N GLU A 114 15.21 13.31 19.51
CA GLU A 114 16.12 13.88 18.52
C GLU A 114 17.20 12.88 18.12
N ILE A 115 17.70 13.02 16.89
CA ILE A 115 18.89 12.29 16.43
C ILE A 115 20.13 12.97 17.04
N PRO A 116 20.98 12.25 17.80
CA PRO A 116 22.17 12.83 18.41
C PRO A 116 23.13 13.48 17.41
N ALA A 117 23.78 14.56 17.81
CA ALA A 117 24.65 15.35 16.93
C ALA A 117 25.82 14.53 16.37
N GLU A 118 26.40 13.64 17.18
CA GLU A 118 27.46 12.73 16.77
C GLU A 118 27.01 11.72 15.70
N VAL A 119 25.73 11.35 15.70
CA VAL A 119 25.13 10.51 14.67
C VAL A 119 24.91 11.31 13.39
N MET A 120 24.41 12.53 13.51
CA MET A 120 24.20 13.45 12.39
C MET A 120 25.51 13.85 11.70
N ALA A 121 26.61 13.98 12.45
CA ALA A 121 27.93 14.28 11.91
C ALA A 121 28.46 13.24 10.90
N ARG A 122 27.88 12.03 10.87
CA ARG A 122 28.18 11.00 9.86
C ARG A 122 27.63 11.34 8.47
N TYR A 123 26.73 12.32 8.37
CA TYR A 123 26.05 12.72 7.13
C TYR A 123 26.23 14.23 6.86
N PRO A 124 27.46 14.69 6.54
CA PRO A 124 27.77 16.12 6.44
C PRO A 124 26.93 16.87 5.38
N ALA A 125 26.60 16.23 4.26
CA ALA A 125 25.75 16.82 3.23
C ALA A 125 24.32 17.13 3.73
N VAL A 126 23.78 16.27 4.60
CA VAL A 126 22.47 16.50 5.22
C VAL A 126 22.54 17.64 6.24
N MET A 127 23.62 17.69 7.02
CA MET A 127 23.86 18.79 7.98
C MET A 127 23.97 20.15 7.30
N GLU A 128 24.68 20.24 6.17
CA GLU A 128 24.76 21.46 5.37
C GLU A 128 23.39 21.90 4.85
N SER A 129 22.59 20.94 4.39
CA SER A 129 21.22 21.19 3.92
C SER A 129 20.31 21.72 5.04
N ILE A 130 20.43 21.19 6.26
CA ILE A 130 19.70 21.68 7.43
C ILE A 130 20.14 23.09 7.80
N ALA A 131 21.46 23.33 7.92
CA ALA A 131 22.00 24.63 8.30
C ALA A 131 21.61 25.74 7.32
N THR A 132 21.52 25.41 6.02
CA THR A 132 21.06 26.35 4.99
C THR A 132 19.60 26.76 5.23
N ARG A 133 18.72 25.80 5.54
CA ARG A 133 17.30 26.09 5.83
C ARG A 133 17.13 26.90 7.12
N GLU A 134 17.95 26.63 8.13
CA GLU A 134 17.96 27.42 9.38
C GLU A 134 18.42 28.87 9.13
N ALA A 135 19.44 29.08 8.29
CA ALA A 135 19.90 30.41 7.89
C ALA A 135 18.82 31.18 7.10
N GLU A 136 17.95 30.48 6.37
CA GLU A 136 16.77 31.04 5.69
C GLU A 136 15.57 31.29 6.65
N GLY A 137 15.71 31.00 7.95
CA GLY A 137 14.70 31.24 8.96
C GLY A 137 13.64 30.13 9.09
N ILE A 138 13.90 28.94 8.54
CA ILE A 138 13.04 27.76 8.71
C ILE A 138 13.65 26.90 9.83
N PRO A 139 13.09 26.94 11.06
CA PRO A 139 13.62 26.16 12.16
C PRO A 139 13.41 24.65 11.95
N ARG A 140 14.28 23.87 12.59
CA ARG A 140 14.23 22.40 12.64
C ARG A 140 13.00 21.89 13.37
#